data_AF-A0A5K0WUS6-F1
#
_entry.id   AF-A0A5K0WUS6-F1
#
_cell.length_a   1.000
_cell.length_b   1.000
_cell.length_c   1.000
_cell.angle_alpha   90.00
_cell.angle_beta   90.00
_cell.angle_gamma   90.00
#
_symmetry.space_group_name_H-M   'P 1'
#
loop_
_entity.id
_entity.type
_entity.pdbx_description
1 polymer ?
#
loop_
_entity_poly.entity_id
_entity_poly.type
_entity_poly.pdbx_seq_one_letter_code
_entity_poly.pdbx_strand_id
1 'polypeptide(L)' 'GTGKKHMENQIEQLGSTYPQNARGIAKFNAALAHKMLAAADFLLIPSRFEPCGLVQLQGMKYGT' A
#
# COMPACT_ATOMS: atom_id res chain seq x y z
N GLY A 1 -2.51 -4.12 -3.20
CA GLY A 1 -3.02 -3.55 -4.47
C GLY A 1 -2.80 -4.54 -5.61
N THR A 2 -3.34 -4.28 -6.79
CA THR A 2 -3.23 -5.16 -7.97
C THR A 2 -2.64 -4.41 -9.17
N GLY A 3 -2.05 -5.11 -10.14
CA GLY A 3 -1.43 -4.49 -11.30
C GLY A 3 -0.62 -5.46 -12.16
N LYS A 4 0.61 -5.07 -12.53
CA LYS A 4 1.48 -5.96 -13.33
C LYS A 4 1.87 -7.18 -12.51
N LYS A 5 1.70 -8.39 -13.07
CA LYS A 5 1.88 -9.67 -12.35
C LYS A 5 3.26 -9.84 -11.71
N HIS A 6 4.33 -9.39 -12.36
CA HIS A 6 5.67 -9.47 -11.76
C HIS A 6 5.79 -8.63 -10.48
N MET A 7 5.16 -7.45 -10.42
CA MET A 7 5.19 -6.60 -9.22
C MET A 7 4.33 -7.19 -8.10
N GLU A 8 3.19 -7.79 -8.44
CA GLU A 8 2.38 -8.53 -7.45
C GLU A 8 3.19 -9.65 -6.80
N ASN A 9 3.86 -10.46 -7.62
CA ASN A 9 4.71 -11.56 -7.13
C ASN A 9 5.86 -11.03 -6.26
N GLN A 10 6.52 -9.93 -6.66
CA GLN A 10 7.59 -9.31 -5.88
C GLN A 10 7.10 -8.81 -4.52
N ILE A 11 5.91 -8.18 -4.46
CA ILE A 11 5.33 -7.71 -3.20
C ILE A 11 4.96 -8.89 -2.29
N GLU A 12 4.33 -9.94 -2.83
CA GLU A 12 3.98 -11.13 -2.06
C GLU A 12 5.22 -11.84 -1.50
N GLN A 13 6.31 -11.91 -2.28
CA GLN A 13 7.58 -12.48 -1.84
C GLN A 13 8.17 -11.77 -0.62
N LEU A 14 7.97 -10.46 -0.45
CA LEU A 14 8.43 -9.75 0.75
C LEU A 14 7.87 -10.37 2.04
N GLY A 15 6.65 -10.90 2.00
CA GLY A 15 6.03 -11.57 3.15
C GLY A 15 6.73 -12.87 3.55
N SER A 16 7.40 -13.53 2.60
CA SER A 16 8.20 -14.73 2.84
C SER A 16 9.65 -14.39 3.20
N THR A 17 10.22 -13.35 2.57
CA THR A 17 11.61 -12.91 2.83
C THR A 17 11.74 -12.22 4.19
N TYR A 18 10.74 -11.44 4.61
CA TYR A 18 10.75 -10.68 5.86
C TYR A 18 9.46 -10.92 6.66
N PRO A 19 9.23 -12.16 7.16
CA PRO A 19 7.93 -12.58 7.69
C PRO A 19 7.45 -11.83 8.94
N GLN A 20 8.36 -11.20 9.68
CA GLN A 20 8.06 -10.40 10.88
C GLN A 20 7.94 -8.90 10.59
N ASN A 21 8.46 -8.43 9.45
CA ASN A 21 8.62 -7.00 9.17
C ASN A 21 7.83 -6.52 7.94
N ALA A 22 7.44 -7.43 7.04
CA ALA A 22 6.73 -7.09 5.83
C ALA A 22 5.56 -8.03 5.55
N ARG A 23 4.49 -7.44 4.98
CA ARG A 23 3.35 -8.17 4.43
C ARG A 23 2.98 -7.60 3.07
N GLY A 24 3.10 -8.42 2.04
CA GLY A 24 2.62 -8.13 0.70
C GLY A 24 1.17 -8.61 0.52
N ILE A 25 0.29 -7.73 0.04
CA ILE A 25 -1.13 -8.05 -0.18
C ILE A 25 -1.51 -7.65 -1.61
N ALA A 26 -1.45 -8.60 -2.54
CA ALA A 26 -1.81 -8.37 -3.94
C ALA A 26 -3.32 -8.51 -4.21
N LYS A 27 -4.14 -7.79 -3.44
CA LYS A 27 -5.61 -7.82 -3.54
C LYS A 27 -6.19 -6.42 -3.58
N PHE A 28 -7.33 -6.27 -4.26
CA PHE A 28 -8.19 -5.08 -4.15
C PHE A 28 -9.19 -5.28 -3.00
N ASN A 29 -9.10 -4.44 -1.97
CA ASN A 29 -9.99 -4.49 -0.81
C ASN A 29 -10.09 -3.11 -0.16
N ALA A 30 -11.22 -2.42 -0.35
CA ALA A 30 -11.45 -1.08 0.18
C ALA A 30 -11.46 -1.05 1.72
N ALA A 31 -12.10 -2.01 2.37
CA ALA A 31 -12.18 -2.07 3.82
C ALA A 31 -10.79 -2.23 4.47
N LEU A 32 -9.93 -3.05 3.86
CA LEU A 32 -8.54 -3.18 4.31
C LEU A 32 -7.74 -1.89 4.07
N ALA A 33 -7.92 -1.22 2.93
CA ALA A 33 -7.22 0.03 2.64
C ALA A 33 -7.50 1.11 3.69
N HIS A 34 -8.75 1.28 4.13
CA HIS A 34 -9.09 2.21 5.23
C HIS A 34 -8.41 1.84 6.54
N LYS A 35 -8.32 0.55 6.88
CA LYS A 35 -7.60 0.08 8.08
C LYS A 35 -6.10 0.38 7.98
N MET A 36 -5.50 0.19 6.80
CA MET A 36 -4.07 0.47 6.59
C MET A 36 -3.76 1.95 6.72
N LEU A 37 -4.60 2.83 6.15
CA LEU A 37 -4.45 4.27 6.33
C LEU A 37 -4.59 4.64 7.81
N ALA A 38 -5.67 4.24 8.49
CA ALA A 38 -5.90 4.59 9.90
C ALA A 38 -4.84 4.08 10.88
N ALA A 39 -4.07 3.04 10.54
CA ALA A 39 -3.11 2.40 11.43
C ALA A 39 -1.65 2.72 11.11
N ALA A 40 -1.35 3.33 9.96
CA ALA A 40 0.02 3.63 9.56
C ALA A 40 0.49 4.94 10.19
N ASP A 41 1.80 5.02 10.48
CA ASP A 41 2.46 6.26 10.91
C ASP A 41 3.00 7.08 9.73
N PHE A 42 3.23 6.42 8.59
CA PHE A 42 3.72 7.05 7.36
C PHE A 42 3.10 6.40 6.13
N LEU A 43 2.76 7.22 5.14
CA LEU A 43 2.29 6.79 3.82
C LEU A 43 3.32 7.11 2.73
N LEU A 44 3.83 6.07 2.06
CA LEU A 44 4.77 6.21 0.95
C LEU A 44 4.05 6.21 -0.40
N ILE A 45 4.26 7.26 -1.21
CA ILE A 45 3.69 7.40 -2.56
C ILE A 45 4.84 7.67 -3.55
N PRO A 46 5.54 6.61 -4.03
CA PRO A 46 6.72 6.76 -4.87
C PRO A 46 6.34 6.84 -6.36
N SER A 47 5.29 7.59 -6.68
CA SER A 47 4.80 7.74 -8.05
C SER A 47 5.82 8.48 -8.91
N ARG A 48 6.05 7.99 -10.14
CA ARG A 48 6.90 8.69 -11.13
C ARG A 48 6.31 10.04 -11.55
N PHE A 49 4.98 10.10 -11.58
CA PHE A 49 4.17 11.29 -11.84
C PHE A 49 2.78 11.04 -11.24
N GLU A 50 2.19 12.05 -10.62
CA GLU A 50 0.92 11.96 -9.90
C GLU A 50 -0.06 13.03 -10.43
N PRO A 51 -1.10 12.66 -11.21
CA PRO A 51 -1.97 13.64 -11.85
C PRO A 51 -3.01 14.28 -10.90
N CYS A 52 -3.43 13.56 -9.85
CA CYS A 52 -4.47 14.02 -8.93
C CYS A 52 -4.07 13.78 -7.47
N GLY A 53 -3.57 12.58 -7.15
CA GLY A 53 -3.05 12.34 -5.82
C GLY A 53 -4.11 12.14 -4.75
N LEU A 54 -5.05 11.23 -5.00
CA LEU A 54 -6.11 10.97 -4.03
C LEU A 54 -5.60 10.27 -2.76
N VAL A 55 -4.58 9.42 -2.90
CA VAL A 55 -4.06 8.59 -1.80
C VAL A 55 -3.43 9.45 -0.70
N GLN A 56 -2.69 10.52 -1.03
CA GLN A 56 -2.19 11.44 -0.01
C GLN A 56 -3.30 12.22 0.69
N LEU A 57 -4.36 12.62 -0.02
CA LEU A 57 -5.49 13.33 0.59
C LEU A 57 -6.23 12.42 1.58
N GLN A 58 -6.35 11.14 1.23
CA GLN A 58 -6.90 10.12 2.13
C GLN A 58 -5.98 9.93 3.36
N GLY A 59 -4.66 9.83 3.18
CA GLY A 59 -3.70 9.75 4.29
C GLY A 59 -3.82 10.93 5.26
N MET A 60 -3.82 12.17 4.74
CA MET A 60 -3.97 13.38 5.56
C MET A 60 -5.28 13.40 6.35
N LYS A 61 -6.38 12.87 5.79
CA LYS A 61 -7.65 12.74 6.52
C LYS A 61 -7.57 11.76 7.68
N TYR A 62 -6.74 10.73 7.58
CA TYR A 62 -6.51 9.74 8.62
C TYR A 62 -5.37 10.11 9.59
N GLY A 63 -4.63 11.18 9.32
CA GLY A 63 -3.50 11.61 10.15
C GLY A 63 -2.24 10.76 9.94
N THR A 64 -2.09 10.21 8.74
CA THR A 64 -1.00 9.32 8.30
C THR A 64 0.03 10.03 7.44
#